data_AF-A0A2D5RTR2-F1
#
_entry.id   AF-A0A2D5RTR2-F1
#
_cell.length_a   1.000
_cell.length_b   1.000
_cell.length_c   1.000
_cell.angle_alpha   90.00
_cell.angle_beta   90.00
_cell.angle_gamma   90.00
#
_symmetry.space_group_name_H-M   'P 1'
#
loop_
_entity.id
_entity.type
_entity.pdbx_description
1 polymer ?
#
loop_
_entity_poly.entity_id
_entity_poly.type
_entity_poly.pdbx_seq_one_letter_code
_entity_poly.pdbx_strand_id
1 'polypeptide(L)'
;MKQIKLLGLSSLCLISVACSDIEDTKEIAQMTPTEVALFACNAFKNKELEQLQPLVPKKSYDRLIRKSTKNPEELASFIKSIDCTVTEAESVTKKKVDMTRVSFEAFAAIKVFKIEGKYQISMER
;
A
#
# COMPACT_ATOMS: atom_id res chain seq x y z
N MET A 1 26.22 59.00 -6.62
CA MET A 1 25.38 58.07 -7.40
C MET A 1 25.69 56.64 -6.95
N LYS A 2 24.64 55.84 -6.74
CA LYS A 2 24.64 54.55 -6.04
C LYS A 2 25.07 53.41 -6.96
N GLN A 3 25.96 52.53 -6.50
CA GLN A 3 26.14 51.19 -7.05
C GLN A 3 25.69 50.21 -5.97
N ILE A 4 24.60 49.50 -6.26
CA ILE A 4 23.87 48.63 -5.35
C ILE A 4 24.57 47.27 -5.33
N LYS A 5 24.92 46.80 -4.11
CA LYS A 5 25.44 45.45 -3.87
C LYS A 5 24.40 44.42 -4.31
N LEU A 6 24.76 43.57 -5.28
CA LEU A 6 24.00 42.40 -5.68
C LEU A 6 24.16 41.31 -4.60
N LEU A 7 23.27 41.31 -3.61
CA LEU A 7 22.99 40.18 -2.74
C LEU A 7 21.63 39.65 -3.17
N GLY A 8 21.59 38.46 -3.77
CA GLY A 8 20.37 37.96 -4.39
C GLY A 8 20.38 36.46 -4.58
N LEU A 9 20.22 35.76 -3.46
CA LEU A 9 19.61 34.46 -3.28
C LEU A 9 19.84 33.42 -4.39
N SER A 10 20.79 32.52 -4.12
CA SER A 10 20.70 31.13 -4.54
C SER A 10 19.38 30.55 -4.02
N SER A 11 18.36 30.57 -4.88
CA SER A 11 17.19 29.73 -4.76
C SER A 11 17.63 28.28 -4.86
N LEU A 12 18.07 27.71 -3.74
CA LEU A 12 18.01 26.28 -3.50
C LEU A 12 16.53 25.92 -3.60
N CYS A 13 16.11 25.51 -4.80
CA CYS A 13 15.01 24.57 -4.93
C CYS A 13 15.45 23.34 -4.12
N LEU A 14 15.07 23.33 -2.84
CA LEU A 14 15.04 22.12 -2.05
C LEU A 14 14.13 21.17 -2.82
N ILE A 15 14.81 20.22 -3.44
CA ILE A 15 14.26 19.05 -4.07
C ILE A 15 13.21 18.53 -3.10
N SER A 16 11.94 18.62 -3.47
CA SER A 16 10.87 17.88 -2.82
C SER A 16 11.14 16.40 -3.10
N VAL A 17 12.09 15.84 -2.37
CA VAL A 17 12.26 14.40 -2.28
C VAL A 17 10.98 13.91 -1.64
N ALA A 18 10.17 13.19 -2.41
CA ALA A 18 9.05 12.42 -1.91
C ALA A 18 9.56 11.57 -0.73
N CYS A 19 9.27 12.03 0.48
CA CYS A 19 9.71 11.41 1.73
C CYS A 19 8.62 10.49 2.32
N SER A 20 7.56 10.23 1.57
CA SER A 20 6.43 9.38 1.99
C SER A 20 6.85 7.90 2.09
N ASP A 21 7.80 7.44 1.26
CA ASP A 21 8.17 6.02 1.20
C ASP A 21 8.86 5.48 2.48
N ILE A 22 9.52 6.34 3.27
CA ILE A 22 10.32 5.92 4.44
C ILE A 22 9.51 5.89 5.74
N GLU A 23 8.48 6.73 5.86
CA GLU A 23 7.59 6.73 7.03
C GLU A 23 6.56 5.59 6.93
N ASP A 24 5.91 5.43 5.77
CA ASP A 24 4.88 4.41 5.55
C ASP A 24 5.39 2.99 5.85
N THR A 25 6.64 2.68 5.49
CA THR A 25 7.23 1.34 5.72
C THR A 25 7.54 1.04 7.18
N LYS A 26 7.84 2.07 7.99
CA LYS A 26 8.08 1.91 9.43
C LYS A 26 6.77 1.74 10.19
N GLU A 27 5.73 2.46 9.80
CA GLU A 27 4.40 2.33 10.38
C GLU A 27 3.82 0.95 10.09
N ILE A 28 3.89 0.49 8.83
CA ILE A 28 3.44 -0.85 8.43
C ILE A 28 4.15 -1.96 9.22
N ALA A 29 5.45 -1.82 9.52
CA ALA A 29 6.19 -2.85 10.26
C ALA A 29 5.70 -3.05 11.70
N GLN A 30 5.07 -2.05 12.30
CA GLN A 30 4.53 -2.08 13.66
C GLN A 30 3.08 -2.58 13.72
N MET A 31 2.39 -2.61 12.59
CA MET A 31 1.02 -3.11 12.49
C MET A 31 0.94 -4.61 12.80
N THR A 32 -0.22 -5.03 13.28
CA THR A 32 -0.65 -6.43 13.30
C THR A 32 -0.97 -6.92 11.88
N PRO A 33 -0.98 -8.24 11.63
CA PRO A 33 -1.37 -8.76 10.32
C PRO A 33 -2.79 -8.35 9.89
N THR A 34 -3.72 -8.21 10.85
CA THR A 34 -5.09 -7.76 10.55
C THR A 34 -5.12 -6.29 10.13
N GLU A 35 -4.34 -5.42 10.80
CA GLU A 35 -4.21 -4.02 10.40
C GLU A 35 -3.57 -3.86 9.02
N VAL A 36 -2.57 -4.69 8.68
CA VAL A 36 -1.99 -4.70 7.32
C VAL A 36 -3.01 -5.13 6.26
N ALA A 37 -3.86 -6.11 6.57
CA ALA A 37 -4.93 -6.50 5.67
C ALA A 37 -5.98 -5.39 5.50
N LEU A 38 -6.36 -4.72 6.58
CA LEU A 38 -7.27 -3.57 6.56
C LEU A 38 -6.69 -2.41 5.76
N PHE A 39 -5.42 -2.07 5.98
CA PHE A 39 -4.68 -1.08 5.20
C PHE A 39 -4.75 -1.41 3.71
N ALA A 40 -4.48 -2.65 3.34
CA ALA A 40 -4.52 -3.07 1.96
C ALA A 40 -5.93 -3.00 1.35
N CYS A 41 -6.97 -3.44 2.06
CA CYS A 41 -8.35 -3.32 1.61
C CYS A 41 -8.77 -1.85 1.42
N ASN A 42 -8.41 -0.98 2.37
CA ASN A 42 -8.71 0.44 2.29
C ASN A 42 -7.96 1.14 1.14
N ALA A 43 -6.74 0.74 0.83
CA ALA A 43 -6.02 1.24 -0.36
C ALA A 43 -6.79 0.94 -1.66
N PHE A 44 -7.41 -0.25 -1.78
CA PHE A 44 -8.32 -0.53 -2.89
C PHE A 44 -9.57 0.35 -2.83
N LYS A 45 -10.25 0.39 -1.68
CA LYS A 45 -11.49 1.16 -1.49
C LYS A 45 -11.31 2.66 -1.80
N ASN A 46 -10.16 3.23 -1.48
CA ASN A 46 -9.87 4.66 -1.60
C ASN A 46 -9.15 5.02 -2.91
N LYS A 47 -8.82 4.05 -3.77
CA LYS A 47 -8.00 4.24 -5.00
C LYS A 47 -6.56 4.70 -4.70
N GLU A 48 -6.01 4.32 -3.57
CA GLU A 48 -4.65 4.64 -3.13
C GLU A 48 -3.73 3.44 -3.37
N LEU A 49 -3.76 2.88 -4.59
CA LEU A 49 -3.07 1.62 -4.90
C LEU A 49 -1.55 1.71 -4.74
N GLU A 50 -1.00 2.92 -4.81
CA GLU A 50 0.41 3.24 -4.62
C GLU A 50 0.92 2.83 -3.24
N GLN A 51 0.06 2.93 -2.21
CA GLN A 51 0.36 2.52 -0.84
C GLN A 51 0.64 1.01 -0.71
N LEU A 52 0.24 0.20 -1.70
CA LEU A 52 0.48 -1.24 -1.69
C LEU A 52 1.89 -1.63 -2.13
N GLN A 53 2.64 -0.72 -2.76
CA GLN A 53 3.98 -0.97 -3.27
C GLN A 53 4.93 -1.66 -2.27
N PRO A 54 5.01 -1.28 -0.98
CA PRO A 54 5.86 -1.97 -0.02
C PRO A 54 5.40 -3.38 0.36
N LEU A 55 4.12 -3.71 0.14
CA LEU A 55 3.49 -4.96 0.59
C LEU A 55 3.42 -6.03 -0.50
N VAL A 56 3.64 -5.69 -1.77
CA VAL A 56 3.51 -6.63 -2.88
C VAL A 56 4.79 -6.68 -3.72
N PRO A 57 5.17 -7.85 -4.26
CA PRO A 57 6.33 -7.94 -5.14
C PRO A 57 6.19 -7.01 -6.34
N LYS A 58 7.26 -6.32 -6.75
CA LYS A 58 7.27 -5.32 -7.83
C LYS A 58 6.53 -5.76 -9.10
N LYS A 59 6.77 -6.98 -9.57
CA LYS A 59 6.09 -7.53 -10.76
C LYS A 59 4.56 -7.63 -10.61
N SER A 60 4.10 -7.92 -9.40
CA SER A 60 2.67 -7.97 -9.05
C SER A 60 2.09 -6.57 -8.93
N TYR A 61 2.83 -5.64 -8.31
CA TYR A 61 2.49 -4.21 -8.24
C TYR A 61 2.30 -3.61 -9.64
N ASP A 62 3.31 -3.72 -10.50
CA ASP A 62 3.28 -3.16 -11.85
C ASP A 62 2.10 -3.70 -12.66
N ARG A 63 1.75 -4.98 -12.45
CA ARG A 63 0.58 -5.60 -13.08
C ARG A 63 -0.73 -5.04 -12.53
N LEU A 64 -0.82 -4.80 -11.21
CA LEU A 64 -1.99 -4.19 -10.57
C LEU A 64 -2.22 -2.80 -11.14
N ILE A 65 -1.19 -1.94 -11.10
CA ILE A 65 -1.27 -0.57 -11.61
C ILE A 65 -1.65 -0.57 -13.09
N ARG A 66 -0.95 -1.35 -13.93
CA ARG A 66 -1.28 -1.45 -15.36
C ARG A 66 -2.74 -1.86 -15.62
N LYS A 67 -3.29 -2.82 -14.86
CA LYS A 67 -4.69 -3.23 -15.00
C LYS A 67 -5.65 -2.12 -14.58
N SER A 68 -5.38 -1.50 -13.44
CA SER A 68 -6.17 -0.40 -12.89
C SER A 68 -6.25 0.79 -13.86
N THR A 69 -5.13 1.11 -14.52
CA THR A 69 -5.06 2.18 -15.53
C THR A 69 -5.72 1.80 -16.86
N LYS A 70 -5.63 0.53 -17.27
CA LYS A 70 -6.23 0.07 -18.53
C LYS A 70 -7.76 0.01 -18.45
N ASN A 71 -8.32 -0.36 -17.29
CA ASN A 71 -9.75 -0.56 -17.09
C ASN A 71 -10.27 0.27 -15.89
N PRO A 72 -10.27 1.61 -15.98
CA PRO A 72 -10.61 2.47 -14.85
C PRO A 72 -12.09 2.35 -14.43
N GLU A 73 -13.00 2.07 -15.36
CA GLU A 73 -14.43 1.88 -15.06
C GLU A 73 -14.71 0.56 -14.34
N GLU A 74 -14.01 -0.51 -14.73
CA GLU A 74 -14.07 -1.81 -14.06
C GLU A 74 -13.57 -1.69 -12.62
N LEU A 75 -12.44 -0.98 -12.43
CA LEU A 75 -11.93 -0.66 -11.10
C LEU A 75 -12.92 0.17 -10.28
N ALA A 76 -13.50 1.22 -10.86
CA ALA A 76 -14.46 2.06 -10.18
C ALA A 76 -15.71 1.28 -9.75
N SER A 77 -16.17 0.33 -10.58
CA SER A 77 -17.31 -0.54 -10.28
C SER A 77 -16.96 -1.54 -9.17
N PHE A 78 -15.79 -2.16 -9.25
CA PHE A 78 -15.26 -3.04 -8.20
C PHE A 78 -15.18 -2.31 -6.85
N ILE A 79 -14.61 -1.09 -6.82
CA ILE A 79 -14.43 -0.31 -5.60
C ILE A 79 -15.75 0.02 -4.89
N LYS A 80 -16.82 0.30 -5.64
CA LYS A 80 -18.15 0.56 -5.05
C LYS A 80 -18.70 -0.63 -4.29
N SER A 81 -18.24 -1.84 -4.59
CA SER A 81 -18.67 -3.06 -3.92
C SER A 81 -17.78 -3.45 -2.73
N ILE A 82 -16.69 -2.72 -2.46
CA ILE A 82 -15.73 -3.09 -1.41
C ILE A 82 -16.27 -2.75 -0.03
N ASP A 83 -16.38 -3.77 0.82
CA ASP A 83 -16.53 -3.63 2.25
C ASP A 83 -15.32 -4.27 2.96
N CYS A 84 -14.58 -3.43 3.69
CA CYS A 84 -13.38 -3.82 4.43
C CYS A 84 -13.67 -4.21 5.89
N THR A 85 -14.94 -4.42 6.26
CA THR A 85 -15.32 -4.98 7.55
C THR A 85 -14.76 -6.40 7.65
N VAL A 86 -13.87 -6.63 8.61
CA VAL A 86 -13.27 -7.95 8.85
C VAL A 86 -14.32 -8.88 9.41
N THR A 87 -14.53 -10.01 8.74
CA THR A 87 -15.44 -11.07 9.19
C THR A 87 -14.72 -12.17 9.95
N GLU A 88 -13.46 -12.40 9.60
CA GLU A 88 -12.66 -13.49 10.17
C GLU A 88 -11.16 -13.21 10.02
N ALA A 89 -10.37 -13.63 11.01
CA ALA A 89 -8.92 -13.60 10.96
C ALA A 89 -8.33 -14.90 11.53
N GLU A 90 -7.69 -15.69 10.67
CA GLU A 90 -7.15 -17.01 11.02
C GLU A 90 -5.63 -17.04 10.84
N SER A 91 -4.93 -17.56 11.85
CA SER A 91 -3.51 -17.86 11.72
C SER A 91 -3.32 -19.22 11.04
N VAL A 92 -2.62 -19.23 9.91
CA VAL A 92 -2.34 -20.42 9.11
C VAL A 92 -0.83 -20.56 8.95
N THR A 93 -0.25 -21.66 9.41
CA THR A 93 1.15 -21.99 9.13
C THR A 93 1.21 -22.95 7.95
N LYS A 94 1.76 -22.53 6.81
CA LYS A 94 1.93 -23.39 5.63
C LYS A 94 3.40 -23.45 5.23
N LYS A 95 3.97 -24.66 5.19
CA LYS A 95 5.38 -24.91 4.82
C LYS A 95 6.38 -24.05 5.62
N LYS A 96 6.18 -23.92 6.94
CA LYS A 96 7.00 -23.10 7.87
C LYS A 96 6.96 -21.59 7.64
N VAL A 97 5.98 -21.10 6.89
CA VAL A 97 5.70 -19.67 6.79
C VAL A 97 4.42 -19.41 7.56
N ASP A 98 4.52 -18.60 8.60
CA ASP A 98 3.36 -18.11 9.33
C ASP A 98 2.66 -17.05 8.49
N MET A 99 1.35 -17.21 8.37
CA MET A 99 0.50 -16.23 7.73
C MET A 99 -0.78 -16.01 8.51
N THR A 100 -1.36 -14.84 8.35
CA THR A 100 -2.73 -14.58 8.78
C THR A 100 -3.59 -14.40 7.54
N ARG A 101 -4.66 -15.19 7.45
CA ARG A 101 -5.71 -15.02 6.45
C ARG A 101 -6.80 -14.15 7.05
N VAL A 102 -7.12 -13.04 6.39
CA VAL A 102 -8.14 -12.10 6.83
C VAL A 102 -9.25 -12.05 5.80
N SER A 103 -10.46 -12.42 6.20
CA SER A 103 -11.68 -12.38 5.39
C SER A 103 -12.43 -11.07 5.64
N PHE A 104 -13.15 -10.61 4.62
CA PHE A 104 -13.93 -9.37 4.66
C PHE A 104 -15.38 -9.62 4.22
N GLU A 105 -16.28 -8.72 4.58
CA GLU A 105 -17.70 -8.80 4.23
C GLU A 105 -17.92 -8.77 2.70
N ALA A 106 -17.25 -7.85 2.00
CA ALA A 106 -17.33 -7.74 0.54
C ALA A 106 -15.97 -7.39 -0.07
N PHE A 107 -14.98 -8.24 0.17
CA PHE A 107 -13.67 -8.16 -0.48
C PHE A 107 -13.00 -9.53 -0.52
N ALA A 108 -12.03 -9.69 -1.41
CA ALA A 108 -11.19 -10.90 -1.46
C ALA A 108 -10.45 -11.07 -0.12
N ALA A 109 -10.35 -12.30 0.39
CA ALA A 109 -9.56 -12.55 1.58
C ALA A 109 -8.08 -12.18 1.31
N ILE A 110 -7.44 -11.56 2.28
CA ILE A 110 -6.04 -11.16 2.19
C ILE A 110 -5.20 -12.07 3.06
N LYS A 111 -4.16 -12.61 2.43
CA LYS A 111 -3.12 -13.43 3.03
C LYS A 111 -1.95 -12.54 3.38
N VAL A 112 -1.66 -12.38 4.68
CA VAL A 112 -0.57 -11.55 5.19
C VAL A 112 0.55 -12.45 5.72
N PHE A 113 1.75 -12.25 5.18
CA PHE A 113 2.96 -12.99 5.52
C PHE A 113 3.95 -12.05 6.21
N LYS A 114 4.71 -12.56 7.19
CA LYS A 114 5.87 -11.84 7.75
C LYS A 114 7.15 -12.57 7.36
N ILE A 115 7.93 -11.98 6.46
CA ILE A 115 9.17 -12.55 5.92
C ILE A 115 10.31 -11.58 6.24
N GLU A 116 11.32 -12.05 6.99
CA GLU A 116 12.49 -11.24 7.38
C GLU A 116 12.11 -9.90 8.03
N GLY A 117 11.07 -9.91 8.87
CA GLY A 117 10.56 -8.73 9.57
C GLY A 117 9.73 -7.77 8.72
N LYS A 118 9.49 -8.08 7.44
CA LYS A 118 8.67 -7.28 6.53
C LYS A 118 7.36 -7.98 6.20
N TYR A 119 6.29 -7.21 6.09
CA TYR A 119 5.02 -7.74 5.62
C TYR A 119 4.99 -7.89 4.11
N GLN A 120 4.36 -8.97 3.66
CA GLN A 120 3.93 -9.16 2.28
C GLN A 120 2.48 -9.61 2.25
N ILE A 121 1.75 -9.23 1.22
CA ILE A 121 0.35 -9.62 1.06
C ILE A 121 0.08 -10.36 -0.25
N SER A 122 -0.95 -11.18 -0.25
CA SER A 122 -1.51 -11.80 -1.44
C SER A 122 -3.03 -11.82 -1.34
N MET A 123 -3.73 -11.53 -2.44
CA MET A 123 -5.19 -11.66 -2.48
C MET A 123 -5.55 -13.11 -2.84
N GLU A 124 -6.43 -13.71 -2.06
CA GLU A 124 -7.03 -15.01 -2.35
C GLU A 124 -8.29 -14.78 -3.19
N ARG A 125 -8.27 -15.32 -4.42
CA ARG A 125 -9.38 -15.23 -5.38
C ARG A 125 -10.39 -16.34 -5.17
#